data_AF-A0A497N9N7-F1
#
_entry.id   AF-A0A497N9N7-F1
#
_cell.length_a   1.000
_cell.length_b   1.000
_cell.length_c   1.000
_cell.angle_alpha   90.00
_cell.angle_beta   90.00
_cell.angle_gamma   90.00
#
_symmetry.space_group_name_H-M   'P 1'
#
loop_
_entity.id
_entity.type
_entity.pdbx_description
1 polymer ?
#
loop_
_entity_poly.entity_id
_entity_poly.type
_entity_poly.pdbx_seq_one_letter_code
_entity_poly.pdbx_strand_id
1 'polypeptide(L)'
;MVNTNDDPILAKRLARELAEYAWKIKEDFLVKLVEPKFAINVAMQAPGGTFILADIADTGAGGTAGDGTIILKALLESGARDVAVAQIADKEAVDECLKNGIGSKVRLKVGGKQDRFHGDPVEVTGIVRHISDGTYIRRGPQNPGGEEHMGATVVLEIGGRHGIDLILTSHRAHPSDLQHFRSVGIEPTDKRILVLKSAAHYRAAFSPIAIEVFEVDAPGICHPYLDRFEWKRLRRPIWPLDKIDGMPEFNPIMASRQ
;
A
#
# COMPACT_ATOMS: atom_id res chain seq x y z
N MET A 1 25.47 -5.92 -7.15
CA MET A 1 26.50 -6.95 -6.91
C MET A 1 26.79 -7.64 -8.23
N VAL A 2 28.06 -7.90 -8.56
CA VAL A 2 28.47 -8.58 -9.80
C VAL A 2 29.35 -9.77 -9.41
N ASN A 3 29.13 -10.93 -10.04
CA ASN A 3 29.95 -12.13 -9.88
C ASN A 3 30.34 -12.66 -11.26
N THR A 4 31.61 -12.99 -11.46
CA THR A 4 32.23 -13.30 -12.76
C THR A 4 33.20 -14.49 -12.67
N ASN A 5 32.95 -15.47 -11.80
CA ASN A 5 33.73 -16.71 -11.71
C ASN A 5 35.25 -16.47 -11.68
N ASP A 6 35.73 -15.75 -10.66
CA ASP A 6 37.14 -15.41 -10.44
C ASP A 6 37.80 -14.50 -11.50
N ASP A 7 37.01 -13.78 -12.32
CA ASP A 7 37.53 -12.69 -13.17
C ASP A 7 37.30 -11.31 -12.52
N PRO A 8 38.27 -10.76 -11.75
CA PRO A 8 38.11 -9.48 -11.08
C PRO A 8 38.11 -8.28 -12.03
N ILE A 9 38.75 -8.39 -13.19
CA ILE A 9 38.79 -7.31 -14.19
C ILE A 9 37.39 -7.14 -14.80
N LEU A 10 36.77 -8.26 -15.19
CA LEU A 10 35.42 -8.28 -15.71
C LEU A 10 34.40 -7.83 -14.64
N ALA A 11 34.52 -8.30 -13.39
CA ALA A 11 33.65 -7.88 -12.30
C ALA A 11 33.67 -6.35 -12.13
N LYS A 12 34.88 -5.77 -12.10
CA LYS A 12 35.06 -4.32 -11.91
C LYS A 12 34.46 -3.53 -13.08
N ARG A 13 34.68 -4.00 -14.32
CA ARG A 13 34.12 -3.36 -15.52
C ARG A 13 32.59 -3.36 -15.50
N LEU A 14 31.97 -4.53 -15.33
CA LEU A 14 30.51 -4.66 -15.32
C LEU A 14 29.86 -3.93 -14.14
N ALA A 15 30.50 -3.93 -12.97
CA ALA A 15 30.02 -3.17 -11.82
C ALA A 15 29.99 -1.67 -12.12
N ARG A 16 30.99 -1.15 -12.83
CA ARG A 16 31.02 0.25 -13.27
C ARG A 16 29.94 0.54 -14.31
N GLU A 17 29.81 -0.30 -15.34
CA GLU A 17 28.78 -0.14 -16.38
C GLU A 17 27.37 -0.11 -15.76
N LEU A 18 27.06 -0.99 -14.80
CA LEU A 18 25.78 -1.00 -14.10
C LEU A 18 25.59 0.25 -13.23
N ALA A 19 26.64 0.73 -12.56
CA ALA A 19 26.58 1.94 -11.75
C ALA A 19 26.34 3.19 -12.61
N GLU A 20 27.02 3.29 -13.76
CA GLU A 20 26.83 4.36 -14.74
C GLU A 20 25.42 4.34 -15.32
N TYR A 21 24.91 3.15 -15.66
CA TYR A 21 23.54 3.00 -16.12
C TYR A 21 22.53 3.43 -15.05
N ALA A 22 22.65 2.93 -13.82
CA ALA A 22 21.77 3.32 -12.71
C ALA A 22 21.80 4.84 -12.46
N TRP A 23 22.98 5.47 -12.54
CA TRP A 23 23.10 6.92 -12.41
C TRP A 23 22.40 7.69 -13.53
N LYS A 24 22.47 7.17 -14.76
CA LYS A 24 21.80 7.76 -15.93
C LYS A 24 20.28 7.74 -15.79
N ILE A 25 19.71 6.65 -15.28
CA ILE A 25 18.26 6.47 -15.14
C ILE A 25 17.71 6.83 -13.75
N LYS A 26 18.52 7.43 -12.87
CA LYS A 26 18.13 7.69 -11.46
C LYS A 26 16.83 8.48 -11.31
N GLU A 27 16.58 9.44 -12.20
CA GLU A 27 15.38 10.30 -12.16
C GLU A 27 14.10 9.54 -12.52
N ASP A 28 14.21 8.44 -13.27
CA ASP A 28 13.06 7.59 -13.63
C ASP A 28 12.48 6.85 -12.41
N PHE A 29 13.23 6.80 -11.31
CA PHE A 29 12.77 6.23 -10.03
C PHE A 29 12.04 7.25 -9.13
N LEU A 30 11.95 8.52 -9.54
CA LEU A 30 11.15 9.50 -8.82
C LEU A 30 9.67 9.29 -9.15
N VAL A 31 8.86 9.22 -8.10
CA VAL A 31 7.41 9.08 -8.22
C VAL A 31 6.73 10.44 -8.11
N LYS A 32 5.56 10.56 -8.74
CA LYS A 32 4.66 11.71 -8.57
C LYS A 32 3.42 11.23 -7.87
N LEU A 33 3.24 11.68 -6.64
CA LEU A 33 2.10 11.30 -5.82
C LEU A 33 0.95 12.28 -5.99
N VAL A 34 -0.25 11.76 -5.81
CA VAL A 34 -1.51 12.50 -5.97
C VAL A 34 -2.14 12.72 -4.60
N GLU A 35 -2.62 13.93 -4.34
CA GLU A 35 -3.32 14.22 -3.08
C GLU A 35 -4.59 13.34 -2.96
N PRO A 36 -4.85 12.71 -1.79
CA PRO A 36 -6.04 11.86 -1.61
C PRO A 36 -7.34 12.52 -2.06
N LYS A 37 -7.59 13.78 -1.66
CA LYS A 37 -8.84 14.50 -1.99
C LYS A 37 -9.00 14.71 -3.50
N PHE A 38 -7.91 15.01 -4.20
CA PHE A 38 -7.95 15.14 -5.66
C PHE A 38 -8.32 13.81 -6.33
N ALA A 39 -7.65 12.71 -5.97
CA ALA A 39 -7.92 11.39 -6.52
C ALA A 39 -9.37 10.94 -6.28
N ILE A 40 -9.89 11.18 -5.07
CA ILE A 40 -11.29 10.88 -4.70
C ILE A 40 -12.25 11.70 -5.57
N ASN A 41 -12.01 13.01 -5.73
CA ASN A 41 -12.87 13.88 -6.53
C ASN A 41 -12.92 13.44 -8.00
N VAL A 42 -11.78 13.10 -8.59
CA VAL A 42 -11.72 12.58 -9.97
C VAL A 42 -12.54 11.31 -10.12
N ALA A 43 -12.33 10.33 -9.23
CA ALA A 43 -13.07 9.07 -9.27
C ALA A 43 -14.59 9.26 -9.10
N MET A 44 -15.01 10.12 -8.16
CA MET A 44 -16.43 10.36 -7.89
C MET A 44 -17.14 11.11 -9.01
N GLN A 45 -16.44 11.95 -9.78
CA GLN A 45 -17.02 12.70 -10.90
C GLN A 45 -16.97 11.94 -12.24
N ALA A 46 -16.20 10.85 -12.33
CA ALA A 46 -16.12 10.03 -13.53
C ALA A 46 -17.47 9.35 -13.85
N PRO A 47 -17.81 9.19 -15.14
CA PRO A 47 -19.09 8.60 -15.56
C PRO A 47 -19.22 7.12 -15.20
N GLY A 48 -18.13 6.39 -14.98
CA GLY A 48 -18.14 4.96 -14.77
C GLY A 48 -16.78 4.38 -14.39
N GLY A 49 -16.77 3.08 -14.05
CA GLY A 49 -15.57 2.29 -13.79
C GLY A 49 -15.01 2.39 -12.37
N THR A 50 -13.93 1.63 -12.16
CA THR A 50 -13.26 1.45 -10.88
C THR A 50 -11.93 2.20 -10.89
N PHE A 51 -11.70 3.00 -9.85
CA PHE A 51 -10.45 3.72 -9.62
C PHE A 51 -9.69 3.09 -8.48
N ILE A 52 -8.36 3.06 -8.59
CA ILE A 52 -7.48 2.56 -7.52
C ILE A 52 -6.78 3.72 -6.88
N LEU A 53 -6.88 3.80 -5.55
CA LEU A 53 -6.06 4.66 -4.71
C LEU A 53 -5.04 3.76 -4.00
N ALA A 54 -3.81 3.75 -4.49
CA ALA A 54 -2.72 3.00 -3.91
C ALA A 54 -2.05 3.82 -2.81
N ASP A 55 -2.19 3.36 -1.56
CA ASP A 55 -1.40 3.82 -0.43
C ASP A 55 -0.03 3.14 -0.48
N ILE A 56 0.91 3.82 -1.11
CA ILE A 56 2.25 3.28 -1.32
C ILE A 56 3.16 3.50 -0.10
N ALA A 57 2.79 4.43 0.79
CA ALA A 57 3.56 4.78 1.98
C ALA A 57 3.24 3.87 3.17
N ASP A 58 2.05 3.25 3.19
CA ASP A 58 1.65 2.19 4.10
C ASP A 58 1.47 0.84 3.37
N THR A 59 2.58 0.24 2.94
CA THR A 59 2.59 -1.03 2.21
C THR A 59 3.11 -2.18 3.07
N GLY A 60 2.29 -3.22 3.27
CA GLY A 60 2.70 -4.41 4.05
C GLY A 60 3.97 -5.09 3.52
N ALA A 61 4.21 -5.05 2.20
CA ALA A 61 5.44 -5.58 1.59
C ALA A 61 6.70 -4.77 1.96
N GLY A 62 6.54 -3.50 2.34
CA GLY A 62 7.62 -2.65 2.84
C GLY A 62 7.83 -2.76 4.36
N GLY A 63 7.06 -3.60 5.05
CA GLY A 63 7.16 -3.82 6.50
C GLY A 63 6.33 -2.85 7.35
N THR A 64 5.44 -2.06 6.75
CA THR A 64 4.56 -1.15 7.49
C THR A 64 3.50 -1.89 8.30
N ALA A 65 2.82 -1.15 9.19
CA ALA A 65 1.77 -1.67 10.03
C ALA A 65 0.49 -2.01 9.25
N GLY A 66 0.21 -1.33 8.14
CA GLY A 66 -1.02 -1.50 7.39
C GLY A 66 -2.24 -0.85 8.07
N ASP A 67 -2.03 0.05 9.02
CA ASP A 67 -3.07 0.70 9.84
C ASP A 67 -3.29 2.18 9.48
N GLY A 68 -2.73 2.66 8.38
CA GLY A 68 -2.83 4.04 7.93
C GLY A 68 -4.26 4.48 7.59
N THR A 69 -4.59 5.69 8.04
CA THR A 69 -5.98 6.18 8.11
C THR A 69 -6.27 7.39 7.23
N ILE A 70 -5.25 8.05 6.69
CA ILE A 70 -5.41 9.34 5.99
C ILE A 70 -6.34 9.25 4.78
N ILE A 71 -6.24 8.17 3.99
CA ILE A 71 -7.14 7.99 2.85
C ILE A 71 -8.58 7.71 3.32
N LEU A 72 -8.77 6.90 4.37
CA LEU A 72 -10.10 6.65 4.95
C LEU A 72 -10.73 7.96 5.46
N LYS A 73 -9.97 8.79 6.17
CA LYS A 73 -10.42 10.10 6.64
C LYS A 73 -10.87 10.98 5.47
N ALA A 74 -10.07 11.06 4.41
CA ALA A 74 -10.40 11.85 3.22
C ALA A 74 -11.67 11.34 2.51
N LEU A 75 -11.87 10.01 2.43
CA LEU A 75 -13.08 9.41 1.87
C LEU A 75 -14.34 9.79 2.66
N LEU A 76 -14.26 9.72 4.00
CA LEU A 76 -15.36 10.09 4.89
C LEU A 76 -15.69 11.58 4.77
N GLU A 77 -14.69 12.46 4.80
CA GLU A 77 -14.86 13.91 4.64
C GLU A 77 -15.46 14.29 3.28
N SER A 78 -15.16 13.51 2.24
CA SER A 78 -15.68 13.75 0.88
C SER A 78 -17.06 13.13 0.64
N GLY A 79 -17.61 12.38 1.61
CA GLY A 79 -18.86 11.65 1.44
C GLY A 79 -18.81 10.62 0.30
N ALA A 80 -17.64 10.00 0.10
CA ALA A 80 -17.41 9.06 -0.99
C ALA A 80 -18.37 7.85 -0.90
N ARG A 81 -18.75 7.33 -2.07
CA ARG A 81 -19.70 6.22 -2.21
C ARG A 81 -19.15 5.12 -3.12
N ASP A 82 -19.70 3.92 -2.96
CA ASP A 82 -19.27 2.70 -3.64
C ASP A 82 -17.78 2.44 -3.48
N VAL A 83 -17.29 2.54 -2.25
CA VAL A 83 -15.86 2.40 -1.92
C VAL A 83 -15.61 1.07 -1.22
N ALA A 84 -14.46 0.46 -1.49
CA ALA A 84 -13.90 -0.57 -0.61
C ALA A 84 -12.47 -0.21 -0.20
N VAL A 85 -12.16 -0.32 1.09
CA VAL A 85 -10.83 -0.03 1.65
C VAL A 85 -10.18 -1.33 2.09
N ALA A 86 -9.14 -1.75 1.38
CA ALA A 86 -8.31 -2.91 1.69
C ALA A 86 -6.89 -2.45 2.10
N GLN A 87 -6.53 -2.54 3.35
CA GLN A 87 -7.35 -2.82 4.53
C GLN A 87 -6.87 -1.90 5.64
N ILE A 88 -7.42 -1.98 6.85
CA ILE A 88 -6.80 -1.39 8.04
C ILE A 88 -6.54 -2.52 9.03
N ALA A 89 -5.27 -2.78 9.33
CA ALA A 89 -4.87 -3.76 10.32
C ALA A 89 -5.10 -3.19 11.74
N ASP A 90 -6.16 -3.66 12.39
CA ASP A 90 -6.57 -3.16 13.72
C ASP A 90 -7.27 -4.28 14.50
N LYS A 91 -6.46 -5.04 15.26
CA LYS A 91 -6.96 -6.16 16.05
C LYS A 91 -8.03 -5.75 17.05
N GLU A 92 -7.88 -4.60 17.70
CA GLU A 92 -8.85 -4.15 18.70
C GLU A 92 -10.22 -3.84 18.08
N ALA A 93 -10.22 -3.20 16.91
CA ALA A 93 -11.45 -2.91 16.17
C ALA A 93 -12.12 -4.21 15.66
N VAL A 94 -11.32 -5.17 15.19
CA VAL A 94 -11.80 -6.53 14.84
C VAL A 94 -12.43 -7.20 16.05
N ASP A 95 -11.72 -7.27 17.18
CA ASP A 95 -12.21 -7.92 18.40
C ASP A 95 -13.54 -7.31 18.88
N GLU A 96 -13.69 -5.98 18.77
CA GLU A 96 -14.94 -5.32 19.13
C GLU A 96 -16.09 -5.66 18.17
N CYS A 97 -15.82 -5.75 16.86
CA CYS A 97 -16.82 -6.21 15.90
C CYS A 97 -17.21 -7.68 16.14
N LEU A 98 -16.24 -8.55 16.48
CA LEU A 98 -16.51 -9.96 16.79
C LEU A 98 -17.44 -10.12 18.00
N LYS A 99 -17.24 -9.32 19.05
CA LYS A 99 -18.10 -9.34 20.24
C LYS A 99 -19.55 -8.95 19.93
N ASN A 100 -19.75 -7.97 19.05
CA ASN A 100 -21.07 -7.45 18.71
C ASN A 100 -21.77 -8.28 17.63
N GLY A 101 -21.02 -8.92 16.73
CA GLY A 101 -21.52 -9.83 15.71
C GLY A 101 -22.08 -9.15 14.46
N ILE A 102 -22.38 -9.95 13.44
CA ILE A 102 -22.92 -9.50 12.16
C ILE A 102 -24.30 -8.84 12.36
N GLY A 103 -24.55 -7.74 11.63
CA GLY A 103 -25.78 -6.94 11.69
C GLY A 103 -25.79 -5.89 12.80
N SER A 104 -24.83 -5.92 13.73
CA SER A 104 -24.73 -4.93 14.80
C SER A 104 -24.22 -3.57 14.28
N LYS A 105 -24.72 -2.49 14.88
CA LYS A 105 -24.20 -1.14 14.67
C LYS A 105 -23.13 -0.84 15.72
N VAL A 106 -21.92 -0.55 15.27
CA VAL A 106 -20.77 -0.25 16.14
C VAL A 106 -20.22 1.13 15.85
N ARG A 107 -19.60 1.75 16.87
CA ARG A 107 -18.85 3.00 16.78
C ARG A 107 -17.45 2.78 17.32
N LEU A 108 -16.45 2.95 16.46
CA LEU A 108 -15.06 2.54 16.71
C LEU A 108 -14.09 3.67 16.36
N LYS A 109 -12.89 3.61 16.94
CA LYS A 109 -11.70 4.31 16.42
C LYS A 109 -10.80 3.29 15.74
N VAL A 110 -10.55 3.48 14.45
CA VAL A 110 -9.85 2.50 13.59
C VAL A 110 -8.52 3.05 13.09
N GLY A 111 -7.51 2.17 13.06
CA GLY A 111 -6.17 2.45 12.53
C GLY A 111 -5.37 3.50 13.30
N GLY A 112 -4.16 3.80 12.85
CA GLY A 112 -3.29 4.83 13.43
C GLY A 112 -2.86 4.54 14.87
N LYS A 113 -2.72 3.27 15.24
CA LYS A 113 -2.44 2.81 16.62
C LYS A 113 -1.01 2.30 16.78
N GLN A 114 -0.34 1.92 15.70
CA GLN A 114 0.98 1.29 15.76
C GLN A 114 2.13 2.30 15.86
N ASP A 115 2.00 3.47 15.22
CA ASP A 115 2.96 4.55 15.28
C ASP A 115 2.31 5.93 14.99
N ARG A 116 3.15 6.97 14.91
CA ARG A 116 2.73 8.36 14.64
C ARG A 116 2.87 8.79 13.17
N PHE A 117 3.28 7.88 12.29
CA PHE A 117 3.67 8.18 10.91
C PHE A 117 2.57 7.85 9.89
N HIS A 118 1.55 7.08 10.25
CA HIS A 118 0.49 6.64 9.33
C HIS A 118 -0.87 7.32 9.57
N GLY A 119 -0.89 8.38 10.39
CA GLY A 119 -2.09 9.16 10.74
C GLY A 119 -2.70 8.74 12.08
N ASP A 120 -3.64 9.57 12.55
CA ASP A 120 -4.34 9.33 13.81
C ASP A 120 -5.52 8.36 13.64
N PRO A 121 -5.97 7.69 14.73
CA PRO A 121 -7.18 6.88 14.69
C PRO A 121 -8.40 7.67 14.23
N VAL A 122 -9.16 7.08 13.30
CA VAL A 122 -10.36 7.71 12.72
C VAL A 122 -11.60 7.11 13.35
N GLU A 123 -12.52 7.97 13.78
CA GLU A 123 -13.81 7.51 14.30
C GLU A 123 -14.75 7.13 13.15
N VAL A 124 -15.32 5.93 13.24
CA VAL A 124 -16.27 5.40 12.26
C VAL A 124 -17.49 4.85 12.96
N THR A 125 -18.65 4.96 12.31
CA THR A 125 -19.89 4.29 12.73
C THR A 125 -20.44 3.50 11.55
N GLY A 126 -20.70 2.22 11.75
CA GLY A 126 -21.15 1.34 10.66
C GLY A 126 -21.82 0.07 11.15
N ILE A 127 -22.25 -0.75 10.21
CA ILE A 127 -22.84 -2.07 10.45
C ILE A 127 -21.79 -3.15 10.19
N VAL A 128 -21.62 -4.09 11.11
CA VAL A 128 -20.77 -5.27 10.89
C VAL A 128 -21.44 -6.15 9.83
N ARG A 129 -20.93 -6.13 8.59
CA ARG A 129 -21.55 -6.80 7.45
C ARG A 129 -21.06 -8.24 7.26
N HIS A 130 -19.80 -8.49 7.58
CA HIS A 130 -19.15 -9.78 7.35
C HIS A 130 -18.10 -10.06 8.42
N ILE A 131 -17.94 -11.33 8.80
CA ILE A 131 -16.90 -11.83 9.70
C ILE A 131 -16.38 -13.15 9.12
N SER A 132 -15.05 -13.30 9.06
CA SER A 132 -14.38 -14.55 8.66
C SER A 132 -13.04 -14.73 9.37
N ASP A 133 -12.40 -15.87 9.15
CA ASP A 133 -11.03 -16.17 9.61
C ASP A 133 -9.94 -15.49 8.76
N GLY A 134 -10.35 -14.80 7.69
CA GLY A 134 -9.47 -14.08 6.77
C GLY A 134 -8.60 -14.96 5.88
N THR A 135 -8.92 -16.26 5.74
CA THR A 135 -8.19 -17.18 4.87
C THR A 135 -8.75 -17.15 3.45
N TYR A 136 -7.88 -17.04 2.45
CA TYR A 136 -8.29 -17.18 1.05
C TYR A 136 -7.17 -17.73 0.15
N ILE A 137 -7.57 -18.33 -0.97
CA ILE A 137 -6.65 -18.83 -1.99
C ILE A 137 -6.52 -17.81 -3.12
N ARG A 138 -5.28 -17.46 -3.46
CA ARG A 138 -4.94 -16.56 -4.55
C ARG A 138 -5.34 -17.15 -5.90
N ARG A 139 -5.89 -16.30 -6.77
CA ARG A 139 -6.25 -16.66 -8.16
C ARG A 139 -5.66 -15.69 -9.19
N GLY A 140 -5.04 -14.62 -8.73
CA GLY A 140 -4.35 -13.64 -9.53
C GLY A 140 -2.99 -14.15 -10.04
N PRO A 141 -2.31 -13.31 -10.83
CA PRO A 141 -1.08 -13.69 -11.52
C PRO A 141 0.11 -13.90 -10.58
N GLN A 142 0.13 -13.24 -9.43
CA GLN A 142 1.19 -13.41 -8.45
C GLN A 142 0.83 -14.57 -7.51
N ASN A 143 1.69 -15.58 -7.47
CA ASN A 143 1.59 -16.78 -6.62
C ASN A 143 0.20 -17.47 -6.67
N PRO A 144 -0.28 -17.90 -7.86
CA PRO A 144 -1.57 -18.56 -8.00
C PRO A 144 -1.62 -19.85 -7.16
N GLY A 145 -2.73 -20.09 -6.46
CA GLY A 145 -2.90 -21.23 -5.57
C GLY A 145 -2.26 -21.07 -4.19
N GLY A 146 -1.52 -19.98 -3.94
CA GLY A 146 -1.02 -19.64 -2.61
C GLY A 146 -2.16 -19.31 -1.65
N GLU A 147 -2.01 -19.72 -0.40
CA GLU A 147 -2.93 -19.41 0.68
C GLU A 147 -2.47 -18.14 1.41
N GLU A 148 -3.42 -17.24 1.70
CA GLU A 148 -3.19 -15.98 2.41
C GLU A 148 -3.99 -15.96 3.70
N HIS A 149 -3.42 -15.35 4.76
CA HIS A 149 -4.03 -15.31 6.09
C HIS A 149 -4.04 -13.89 6.64
N MET A 150 -5.21 -13.27 6.66
CA MET A 150 -5.41 -11.92 7.23
C MET A 150 -5.71 -11.95 8.74
N GLY A 151 -5.85 -13.16 9.31
CA GLY A 151 -6.42 -13.38 10.63
C GLY A 151 -7.91 -13.01 10.65
N ALA A 152 -8.52 -12.97 11.84
CA ALA A 152 -9.91 -12.58 11.98
C ALA A 152 -10.17 -11.27 11.24
N THR A 153 -11.13 -11.32 10.32
CA THR A 153 -11.39 -10.25 9.36
C THR A 153 -12.84 -9.84 9.43
N VAL A 154 -13.08 -8.54 9.41
CA VAL A 154 -14.42 -7.94 9.44
C VAL A 154 -14.58 -6.97 8.30
N VAL A 155 -15.77 -6.93 7.71
CA VAL A 155 -16.19 -5.81 6.87
C VAL A 155 -17.19 -4.95 7.63
N LEU A 156 -16.84 -3.69 7.83
CA LEU A 156 -17.70 -2.66 8.40
C LEU A 156 -18.30 -1.80 7.28
N GLU A 157 -19.62 -1.84 7.13
CA GLU A 157 -20.36 -0.99 6.18
C GLU A 157 -20.63 0.38 6.82
N ILE A 158 -20.00 1.42 6.28
CA ILE A 158 -20.12 2.81 6.77
C ILE A 158 -20.94 3.61 5.77
N GLY A 159 -21.93 4.37 6.25
CA GLY A 159 -22.79 5.19 5.39
C GLY A 159 -23.92 4.42 4.68
N GLY A 160 -24.12 3.14 5.03
CA GLY A 160 -25.16 2.28 4.49
C GLY A 160 -24.81 1.66 3.14
N ARG A 161 -25.82 1.10 2.47
CA ARG A 161 -25.67 0.52 1.13
C ARG A 161 -25.09 1.57 0.17
N HIS A 162 -24.09 1.18 -0.63
CA HIS A 162 -23.32 2.08 -1.50
C HIS A 162 -22.43 3.10 -0.76
N GLY A 163 -22.18 2.89 0.54
CA GLY A 163 -21.21 3.67 1.29
C GLY A 163 -19.78 3.15 1.13
N ILE A 164 -19.08 3.04 2.26
CA ILE A 164 -17.71 2.53 2.33
C ILE A 164 -17.73 1.15 2.99
N ASP A 165 -17.23 0.15 2.28
CA ASP A 165 -16.88 -1.15 2.85
C ASP A 165 -15.44 -1.09 3.39
N LEU A 166 -15.30 -0.97 4.70
CA LEU A 166 -13.99 -0.97 5.36
C LEU A 166 -13.62 -2.39 5.81
N ILE A 167 -12.55 -2.94 5.23
CA ILE A 167 -11.98 -4.22 5.64
C ILE A 167 -11.04 -3.98 6.83
N LEU A 168 -11.36 -4.58 7.97
CA LEU A 168 -10.54 -4.60 9.18
C LEU A 168 -9.94 -5.99 9.37
N THR A 169 -8.64 -6.07 9.63
CA THR A 169 -7.91 -7.35 9.77
C THR A 169 -7.15 -7.40 11.09
N SER A 170 -7.09 -8.57 11.73
CA SER A 170 -6.32 -8.74 12.97
C SER A 170 -4.82 -8.89 12.72
N HIS A 171 -4.44 -9.37 11.54
CA HIS A 171 -3.05 -9.40 11.09
C HIS A 171 -2.81 -8.36 9.99
N ARG A 172 -1.54 -8.03 9.77
CA ARG A 172 -1.12 -7.30 8.58
C ARG A 172 -1.43 -8.15 7.36
N ALA A 173 -1.90 -7.52 6.29
CA ALA A 173 -2.22 -8.19 5.05
C ALA A 173 -1.67 -7.42 3.85
N HIS A 174 -1.68 -8.05 2.69
CA HIS A 174 -1.14 -7.47 1.47
C HIS A 174 -2.13 -7.64 0.30
N PRO A 175 -2.90 -6.60 -0.06
CA PRO A 175 -3.94 -6.69 -1.07
C PRO A 175 -3.32 -6.68 -2.48
N SER A 176 -2.76 -7.82 -2.87
CA SER A 176 -2.13 -8.05 -4.19
C SER A 176 -2.96 -8.92 -5.13
N ASP A 177 -4.14 -9.36 -4.69
CA ASP A 177 -5.03 -10.24 -5.42
C ASP A 177 -6.50 -9.79 -5.25
N LEU A 178 -7.32 -9.93 -6.30
CA LEU A 178 -8.75 -9.63 -6.24
C LEU A 178 -9.50 -10.50 -5.22
N GLN A 179 -8.97 -11.70 -4.91
CA GLN A 179 -9.52 -12.59 -3.89
C GLN A 179 -9.45 -11.98 -2.48
N HIS A 180 -8.60 -10.98 -2.25
CA HIS A 180 -8.58 -10.23 -0.99
C HIS A 180 -9.95 -9.59 -0.68
N PHE A 181 -10.63 -9.07 -1.70
CA PHE A 181 -11.97 -8.51 -1.57
C PHE A 181 -13.06 -9.57 -1.70
N ARG A 182 -12.92 -10.48 -2.68
CA ARG A 182 -13.95 -11.48 -2.96
C ARG A 182 -14.14 -12.48 -1.81
N SER A 183 -13.08 -12.79 -1.06
CA SER A 183 -13.15 -13.65 0.13
C SER A 183 -14.07 -13.10 1.21
N VAL A 184 -14.26 -11.78 1.28
CA VAL A 184 -15.16 -11.09 2.21
C VAL A 184 -16.45 -10.59 1.54
N GLY A 185 -16.76 -11.14 0.36
CA GLY A 185 -17.99 -10.86 -0.38
C GLY A 185 -18.05 -9.47 -1.02
N ILE A 186 -16.90 -8.88 -1.35
CA ILE A 186 -16.83 -7.63 -2.13
C ILE A 186 -16.35 -7.98 -3.54
N GLU A 187 -17.14 -7.62 -4.55
CA GLU A 187 -16.67 -7.67 -5.94
C GLU A 187 -15.94 -6.35 -6.28
N PRO A 188 -14.63 -6.39 -6.59
CA PRO A 188 -13.85 -5.18 -6.86
C PRO A 188 -14.39 -4.33 -8.01
N THR A 189 -14.92 -4.96 -9.07
CA THR A 189 -15.42 -4.26 -10.26
C THR A 189 -16.73 -3.51 -10.03
N ASP A 190 -17.44 -3.82 -8.93
CA ASP A 190 -18.68 -3.14 -8.57
C ASP A 190 -18.42 -1.87 -7.75
N LYS A 191 -17.15 -1.60 -7.40
CA LYS A 191 -16.76 -0.43 -6.62
C LYS A 191 -16.27 0.69 -7.52
N ARG A 192 -16.65 1.92 -7.15
CA ARG A 192 -16.12 3.15 -7.76
C ARG A 192 -14.68 3.39 -7.34
N ILE A 193 -14.34 3.14 -6.07
CA ILE A 193 -12.99 3.31 -5.53
C ILE A 193 -12.56 2.07 -4.77
N LEU A 194 -11.36 1.59 -5.08
CA LEU A 194 -10.63 0.62 -4.28
C LEU A 194 -9.40 1.30 -3.67
N VAL A 195 -9.28 1.28 -2.34
CA VAL A 195 -8.05 1.70 -1.66
C VAL A 195 -7.21 0.47 -1.37
N LEU A 196 -5.94 0.50 -1.76
CA LEU A 196 -5.01 -0.62 -1.63
C LEU A 196 -3.74 -0.19 -0.90
N LYS A 197 -3.42 -0.87 0.20
CA LYS A 197 -2.15 -0.71 0.93
C LYS A 197 -1.00 -1.47 0.28
N SER A 198 -0.51 -0.96 -0.86
CA SER A 198 0.47 -1.64 -1.71
C SER A 198 1.20 -0.68 -2.64
N ALA A 199 2.53 -0.77 -2.70
CA ALA A 199 3.35 0.08 -3.58
C ALA A 199 3.45 -0.45 -5.02
N ALA A 200 3.57 -1.77 -5.22
CA ALA A 200 3.94 -2.39 -6.49
C ALA A 200 2.97 -3.50 -6.92
N HIS A 201 2.81 -4.50 -6.04
CA HIS A 201 2.25 -5.81 -6.34
C HIS A 201 0.78 -5.82 -6.76
N TYR A 202 0.00 -4.80 -6.38
CA TYR A 202 -1.40 -4.71 -6.79
C TYR A 202 -1.56 -4.61 -8.32
N ARG A 203 -0.58 -4.03 -9.05
CA ARG A 203 -0.73 -3.71 -10.48
C ARG A 203 -1.12 -4.93 -11.31
N ALA A 204 -0.49 -6.08 -11.05
CA ALA A 204 -0.72 -7.28 -11.85
C ALA A 204 -2.19 -7.76 -11.78
N ALA A 205 -2.83 -7.68 -10.60
CA ALA A 205 -4.20 -8.12 -10.42
C ALA A 205 -5.25 -7.02 -10.65
N PHE A 206 -4.92 -5.77 -10.31
CA PHE A 206 -5.90 -4.70 -10.24
C PHE A 206 -5.81 -3.69 -11.40
N SER A 207 -4.66 -3.47 -12.03
CA SER A 207 -4.58 -2.59 -13.20
C SER A 207 -5.50 -3.03 -14.36
N PRO A 208 -5.72 -4.33 -14.63
CA PRO A 208 -6.65 -4.76 -15.68
C PRO A 208 -8.12 -4.37 -15.47
N ILE A 209 -8.52 -4.06 -14.23
CA ILE A 209 -9.91 -3.66 -13.91
C ILE A 209 -10.04 -2.16 -13.62
N ALA A 210 -8.92 -1.44 -13.57
CA ALA A 210 -8.91 -0.03 -13.22
C ALA A 210 -9.08 0.86 -14.46
N ILE A 211 -9.90 1.90 -14.35
CA ILE A 211 -9.87 3.02 -15.29
C ILE A 211 -8.59 3.82 -15.10
N GLU A 212 -8.23 4.07 -13.84
CA GLU A 212 -7.02 4.78 -13.50
C GLU A 212 -6.52 4.37 -12.12
N VAL A 213 -5.21 4.54 -11.93
CA VAL A 213 -4.50 4.21 -10.70
C VAL A 213 -3.81 5.47 -10.22
N PHE A 214 -4.17 5.90 -9.01
CA PHE A 214 -3.53 7.00 -8.32
C PHE A 214 -2.65 6.45 -7.21
N GLU A 215 -1.34 6.67 -7.31
CA GLU A 215 -0.43 6.54 -6.17
C GLU A 215 -0.60 7.76 -5.28
N VAL A 216 -1.09 7.55 -4.06
CA VAL A 216 -1.59 8.63 -3.22
C VAL A 216 -0.51 9.13 -2.27
N ASP A 217 -0.44 10.45 -2.09
CA ASP A 217 0.43 11.13 -1.12
C ASP A 217 -0.16 11.04 0.31
N ALA A 218 -0.20 9.82 0.85
CA ALA A 218 -0.48 9.55 2.25
C ALA A 218 0.84 9.43 3.04
N PRO A 219 0.89 9.81 4.33
CA PRO A 219 2.09 9.66 5.14
C PRO A 219 2.32 8.19 5.50
N GLY A 220 3.58 7.82 5.72
CA GLY A 220 3.95 6.48 6.18
C GLY A 220 5.44 6.26 6.20
N ILE A 221 5.90 5.19 6.84
CA ILE A 221 7.34 4.90 6.98
C ILE A 221 7.99 4.41 5.68
N CYS A 222 7.18 3.98 4.70
CA CYS A 222 7.65 3.63 3.35
C CYS A 222 7.48 4.75 2.33
N HIS A 223 7.30 6.00 2.79
CA HIS A 223 7.10 7.13 1.91
C HIS A 223 8.27 7.33 0.91
N PRO A 224 8.01 7.56 -0.39
CA PRO A 224 9.07 7.63 -1.40
C PRO A 224 9.84 8.97 -1.40
N TYR A 225 9.22 10.06 -0.92
CA TYR A 225 9.93 11.33 -0.70
C TYR A 225 10.82 11.22 0.54
N LEU A 226 12.10 10.95 0.29
CA LEU A 226 13.10 10.66 1.31
C LEU A 226 13.43 11.89 2.19
N ASP A 227 13.17 13.09 1.70
CA ASP A 227 13.38 14.36 2.41
C ASP A 227 12.41 14.57 3.58
N ARG A 228 11.34 13.77 3.68
CA ARG A 228 10.40 13.76 4.81
C ARG A 228 10.94 13.06 6.06
N PHE A 229 12.11 12.43 5.99
CA PHE A 229 12.70 11.70 7.10
C PHE A 229 13.99 12.35 7.61
N GLU A 230 14.21 12.26 8.93
CA GLU A 230 15.46 12.66 9.56
C GLU A 230 16.46 11.48 9.53
N TRP A 231 17.40 11.53 8.60
CA TRP A 231 18.41 10.49 8.42
C TRP A 231 19.67 10.75 9.26
N LYS A 232 20.04 9.80 10.13
CA LYS A 232 21.17 9.96 11.07
C LYS A 232 22.49 9.31 10.64
N ARG A 233 22.45 8.28 9.80
CA ARG A 233 23.62 7.45 9.43
C ARG A 233 23.78 7.28 7.92
N LEU A 234 23.28 8.23 7.13
CA LEU A 234 23.50 8.23 5.68
C LEU A 234 24.90 8.73 5.35
N ARG A 235 25.57 8.00 4.45
CA ARG A 235 26.79 8.50 3.81
C ARG A 235 26.39 9.60 2.82
N ARG A 236 26.74 10.84 3.12
CA ARG A 236 26.50 12.01 2.27
C ARG A 236 27.78 12.41 1.51
N PRO A 237 27.67 12.99 0.30
CA PRO A 237 26.42 13.31 -0.40
C PRO A 237 25.72 12.07 -0.99
N ILE A 238 24.39 12.08 -1.01
CA ILE A 238 23.56 11.05 -1.62
C ILE A 238 22.36 11.67 -2.37
N TRP A 239 22.24 11.36 -3.65
CA TRP A 239 21.07 11.76 -4.45
C TRP A 239 19.84 10.92 -4.01
N PRO A 240 18.63 11.48 -3.92
CA PRO A 240 18.23 12.86 -4.24
C PRO A 240 18.30 13.86 -3.05
N LEU A 241 18.74 13.44 -1.86
CA LEU A 241 18.78 14.29 -0.66
C LEU A 241 19.84 15.40 -0.73
N ASP A 242 20.88 15.17 -1.51
CA ASP A 242 21.96 16.10 -1.79
C ASP A 242 22.01 16.42 -3.28
N LYS A 243 22.34 17.69 -3.59
CA LYS A 243 22.71 18.05 -4.96
C LYS A 243 24.08 17.45 -5.27
N ILE A 244 24.16 16.67 -6.34
CA ILE A 244 25.38 16.03 -6.82
C ILE A 244 25.56 16.39 -8.30
N ASP A 245 26.67 17.06 -8.62
CA ASP A 245 27.03 17.40 -9.99
C ASP A 245 27.84 16.24 -10.61
N GLY A 246 27.29 15.62 -11.65
CA GLY A 246 27.89 14.45 -12.30
C GLY A 246 27.82 13.16 -11.46
N MET A 247 28.29 12.05 -12.02
CA MET A 247 28.33 10.78 -11.28
C MET A 247 29.50 10.81 -10.28
N PRO A 248 29.27 10.51 -8.98
CA PRO A 248 30.35 10.34 -8.03
C PRO A 248 31.32 9.25 -8.46
N GLU A 249 32.58 9.37 -8.06
CA GLU A 249 33.56 8.32 -8.31
C GLU A 249 33.09 6.99 -7.70
N PHE A 250 32.93 5.97 -8.55
CA PHE A 250 32.50 4.65 -8.15
C PHE A 250 33.66 3.66 -8.18
N ASN A 251 34.10 3.25 -6.99
CA ASN A 251 35.12 2.24 -6.78
C ASN A 251 34.49 0.98 -6.18
N PRO A 252 34.29 -0.10 -6.97
CA PRO A 252 33.72 -1.34 -6.47
C PRO A 252 34.58 -1.94 -5.36
N ILE A 253 33.96 -2.30 -4.23
CA ILE A 253 34.62 -3.06 -3.17
C ILE A 253 34.71 -4.51 -3.65
N MET A 254 35.93 -5.02 -3.77
CA MET A 254 36.17 -6.41 -4.12
C MET A 254 36.07 -7.27 -2.86
N ALA A 255 35.06 -8.14 -2.80
CA ALA A 255 34.97 -9.17 -1.78
C ALA A 255 35.72 -10.40 -2.27
N SER A 256 36.82 -10.78 -1.62
CA SER A 256 37.43 -12.09 -1.81
C SER A 256 36.62 -13.13 -1.05
N ARG A 257 36.34 -14.29 -1.67
CA ARG A 257 35.97 -15.48 -0.89
C ARG A 257 37.18 -15.82 -0.01
N GLN A 258 37.03 -15.69 1.32
CA GLN A 258 37.90 -16.40 2.26
C GLN A 258 37.54 -17.88 2.24
#